data_AF-A0A1C3EMB8-F1
#
_entry.id   AF-A0A1C3EMB8-F1
#
_cell.length_a   1.000
_cell.length_b   1.000
_cell.length_c   1.000
_cell.angle_alpha   90.00
_cell.angle_beta   90.00
_cell.angle_gamma   90.00
#
_symmetry.space_group_name_H-M   'P 1'
#
loop_
_entity.id
_entity.type
_entity.pdbx_description
1 polymer ?
#
loop_
_entity_poly.entity_id
_entity_poly.type
_entity_poly.pdbx_seq_one_letter_code
_entity_poly.pdbx_strand_id
1 'polypeptide(L)'
;MNKTKSVCDPIAIIGSACRFPGKVIDLDSYWQLLSAGKCAIKTIPDSRWVQEDIYSCEPQAGKSYAAKAGLLESVDRFDADFLR
;
A
#
# COMPACT_ATOMS: atom_id res chain seq x y z
N MET A 1 1.31 40.39 9.35
CA MET A 1 0.82 39.80 8.08
C MET A 1 -0.51 39.11 8.38
N ASN A 2 -1.62 39.74 8.02
CA ASN A 2 -2.96 39.21 8.26
C ASN A 2 -3.24 38.11 7.23
N LYS A 3 -3.45 36.88 7.70
CA LYS A 3 -3.99 35.81 6.85
C LYS A 3 -5.41 36.23 6.45
N THR A 4 -5.60 36.48 5.16
CA THR A 4 -6.93 36.62 4.55
C THR A 4 -7.75 35.38 4.90
N LYS A 5 -8.96 35.61 5.42
CA LYS A 5 -9.89 34.56 5.82
C LYS A 5 -10.28 33.78 4.57
N SER A 6 -9.78 32.56 4.44
CA SER A 6 -10.21 31.59 3.43
C SER A 6 -11.72 31.42 3.54
N VAL A 7 -12.43 31.41 2.41
CA VAL A 7 -13.89 31.26 2.33
C VAL A 7 -14.37 29.90 2.85
N CYS A 8 -13.44 28.93 3.00
CA CYS A 8 -13.66 27.68 3.71
C CYS A 8 -12.73 27.56 4.92
N ASP A 9 -13.29 27.14 6.05
CA ASP A 9 -12.51 26.77 7.22
C ASP A 9 -11.59 25.58 6.87
N PRO A 10 -10.30 25.63 7.24
CA PRO A 10 -9.37 24.54 6.95
C PRO A 10 -9.73 23.28 7.76
N ILE A 11 -9.60 22.11 7.12
CA ILE A 11 -9.82 20.82 7.77
C ILE A 11 -8.49 20.29 8.33
N ALA A 12 -8.46 20.01 9.63
CA ALA A 12 -7.27 19.49 10.30
C ALA A 12 -7.19 17.96 10.22
N ILE A 13 -6.00 17.43 9.92
CA ILE A 13 -5.70 16.00 10.05
C ILE A 13 -5.22 15.77 11.49
N ILE A 14 -6.06 15.16 12.32
CA ILE A 14 -5.79 14.96 13.76
C ILE A 14 -5.26 13.55 14.09
N GLY A 15 -5.23 12.64 13.12
CA GLY A 15 -4.76 11.28 13.30
C GLY A 15 -4.51 10.60 11.96
N SER A 16 -3.61 9.61 11.94
CA SER A 16 -3.25 8.84 10.76
C SER A 16 -2.73 7.47 11.17
N ALA A 17 -2.99 6.45 10.35
CA ALA A 17 -2.46 5.11 10.49
C ALA A 17 -2.31 4.51 9.09
N CYS A 18 -1.39 3.57 8.91
CA CYS A 18 -1.20 2.93 7.61
C CYS A 18 -0.69 1.49 7.70
N ARG A 19 -0.87 0.78 6.59
CA ARG A 19 -0.19 -0.46 6.22
C ARG A 19 0.25 -0.29 4.78
N PHE A 20 1.54 -0.47 4.50
CA PHE A 20 2.07 -0.33 3.15
C PHE A 20 3.02 -1.50 2.81
N PRO A 21 3.31 -1.72 1.51
CA PRO A 21 4.31 -2.68 1.09
C PRO A 21 5.68 -2.39 1.71
N GLY A 22 6.52 -3.43 1.82
CA GLY A 22 7.89 -3.28 2.32
C GLY A 22 8.01 -3.29 3.85
N LYS A 23 7.17 -4.10 4.53
CA LYS A 23 7.13 -4.23 6.00
C LYS A 23 6.74 -2.95 6.74
N VAL A 24 5.93 -2.10 6.12
CA VAL A 24 5.45 -0.86 6.73
C VAL A 24 4.17 -1.14 7.52
N ILE A 25 4.27 -0.98 8.83
CA ILE A 25 3.20 -1.28 9.80
C ILE A 25 2.78 -0.06 10.63
N ASP A 26 3.33 1.11 10.36
CA ASP A 26 3.02 2.36 11.07
C ASP A 26 3.60 3.56 10.30
N LEU A 27 3.35 4.76 10.80
CA LEU A 27 3.83 6.00 10.19
C LEU A 27 5.35 6.13 10.23
N ASP A 28 6.01 5.59 11.26
CA ASP A 28 7.47 5.66 11.41
C ASP A 28 8.16 4.81 10.35
N SER A 29 7.73 3.56 10.19
CA SER A 29 8.22 2.66 9.14
C SER A 29 7.89 3.18 7.74
N TYR A 30 6.73 3.84 7.57
CA TYR A 30 6.39 4.50 6.31
C TYR A 30 7.35 5.64 5.99
N TRP A 31 7.59 6.52 6.95
CA TRP A 31 8.51 7.65 6.78
C TRP A 31 9.94 7.19 6.53
N GLN A 32 10.39 6.13 7.21
CA GLN A 32 11.70 5.52 6.97
C GLN A 32 11.83 4.98 5.53
N LEU A 33 10.80 4.31 5.00
CA LEU A 33 10.80 3.83 3.62
C LEU A 33 10.97 4.99 2.63
N LEU A 34 10.16 6.05 2.81
CA LEU A 34 10.16 7.23 1.93
C LEU A 34 11.47 8.01 2.00
N SER A 35 11.91 8.35 3.20
CA SER A 35 13.15 9.11 3.43
C SER A 35 14.40 8.38 2.97
N ALA A 36 14.38 7.03 3.00
CA ALA A 36 15.46 6.20 2.46
C ALA A 36 15.35 5.97 0.94
N GLY A 37 14.29 6.45 0.26
CA GLY A 37 14.09 6.27 -1.18
C GLY A 37 13.97 4.80 -1.61
N LYS A 38 13.51 3.91 -0.73
CA LYS A 38 13.50 2.47 -0.99
C LYS A 38 12.30 2.04 -1.82
N CYS A 39 12.53 1.14 -2.78
CA CYS A 39 11.48 0.51 -3.56
C CYS A 39 10.87 -0.68 -2.79
N ALA A 40 9.55 -0.64 -2.58
CA ALA A 40 8.80 -1.71 -1.92
C ALA A 40 8.12 -2.69 -2.90
N ILE A 41 8.33 -2.51 -4.21
CA ILE A 41 7.78 -3.37 -5.26
C ILE A 41 8.57 -4.68 -5.30
N LYS A 42 7.87 -5.81 -5.24
CA LYS A 42 8.45 -7.16 -5.29
C LYS A 42 7.74 -8.01 -6.34
N THR A 43 8.35 -9.13 -6.71
CA THR A 43 7.66 -10.18 -7.48
C THR A 43 6.43 -10.64 -6.72
N ILE A 44 5.34 -10.84 -7.45
CA ILE A 44 4.12 -11.35 -6.85
C ILE A 44 4.37 -12.81 -6.41
N PRO A 45 4.16 -13.16 -5.13
CA PRO A 45 4.34 -14.54 -4.67
C PRO A 45 3.12 -15.39 -5.07
N ASP A 46 3.34 -16.69 -5.26
CA ASP A 46 2.28 -17.66 -5.60
C ASP A 46 1.18 -17.74 -4.54
N SER A 47 1.48 -17.33 -3.31
CA SER A 47 0.50 -17.19 -2.22
C SER A 47 -0.56 -16.11 -2.47
N ARG A 48 -0.44 -15.31 -3.53
CA ARG A 48 -1.48 -14.36 -3.97
C ARG A 48 -2.27 -14.95 -5.12
N TRP A 49 -1.56 -15.40 -6.15
CA TRP A 49 -2.07 -16.16 -7.28
C TRP A 49 -0.89 -16.84 -7.98
N VAL A 50 -1.18 -17.93 -8.66
CA VAL A 50 -0.20 -18.66 -9.49
C VAL A 50 0.19 -17.77 -10.67
N GLN A 51 1.47 -17.41 -10.76
CA GLN A 51 1.91 -16.38 -11.72
C GLN A 51 1.79 -16.89 -13.17
N GLU A 52 1.99 -18.18 -13.42
CA GLU A 52 1.85 -18.81 -14.73
C GLU A 52 0.43 -18.69 -15.31
N ASP A 53 -0.57 -18.68 -14.43
CA ASP A 53 -1.98 -18.60 -14.82
C ASP A 53 -2.39 -17.19 -15.22
N ILE A 54 -1.67 -16.16 -14.77
CA ILE A 54 -2.06 -14.76 -14.96
C ILE A 54 -1.06 -13.99 -15.82
N TYR A 55 0.22 -14.34 -15.83
CA TYR A 55 1.24 -13.59 -16.54
C TYR A 55 1.26 -13.88 -18.04
N SER A 56 1.37 -12.84 -18.86
CA SER A 56 1.73 -12.91 -20.27
C SER A 56 2.52 -11.67 -20.69
N CYS A 57 3.62 -11.85 -21.41
CA CYS A 57 4.36 -10.73 -22.02
C CYS A 57 3.66 -10.17 -23.26
N GLU A 58 2.75 -10.94 -23.87
CA GLU A 58 1.91 -10.51 -24.99
C GLU A 58 0.49 -10.15 -24.51
N PRO A 59 -0.18 -9.18 -25.14
CA PRO A 59 -1.57 -8.86 -24.83
C PRO A 59 -2.50 -10.06 -25.10
N GLN A 60 -2.99 -10.68 -24.02
CA GLN A 60 -3.93 -11.80 -24.08
C GLN A 60 -5.10 -11.54 -23.13
N ALA A 61 -6.32 -11.84 -23.57
CA ALA A 61 -7.50 -11.70 -22.72
C ALA A 61 -7.35 -12.56 -21.44
N GLY A 62 -7.65 -11.96 -20.28
CA GLY A 62 -7.53 -12.62 -18.99
C GLY A 62 -6.10 -12.74 -18.43
N LYS A 63 -5.09 -12.22 -19.13
CA LYS A 63 -3.70 -12.17 -18.66
C LYS A 63 -3.25 -10.74 -18.34
N SER A 64 -2.23 -10.62 -17.51
CA SER A 64 -1.55 -9.39 -17.12
C SER A 64 -0.07 -9.47 -17.46
N TYR A 65 0.53 -8.36 -17.90
CA TYR A 65 1.98 -8.27 -18.07
C TYR A 65 2.71 -7.86 -16.78
N ALA A 66 1.99 -7.55 -15.70
CA ALA A 66 2.59 -7.12 -14.45
C ALA A 66 2.97 -8.34 -13.58
N ALA A 67 4.27 -8.66 -13.51
CA ALA A 67 4.82 -9.70 -12.63
C ALA A 67 5.29 -9.18 -11.25
N LYS A 68 5.22 -7.86 -11.04
CA LYS A 68 5.68 -7.22 -9.80
C LYS A 68 4.62 -6.23 -9.29
N ALA A 69 4.47 -6.17 -7.97
CA ALA A 69 3.51 -5.29 -7.31
C ALA A 69 3.99 -4.86 -5.92
N GLY A 70 3.41 -3.78 -5.41
CA GLY A 70 3.50 -3.42 -4.00
C GLY A 70 2.44 -4.19 -3.23
N LEU A 71 2.84 -5.21 -2.48
CA LEU A 71 1.93 -6.11 -1.77
C LEU A 71 2.03 -5.92 -0.27
N LEU A 72 0.88 -5.91 0.41
CA LEU A 72 0.80 -6.02 1.85
C LEU A 72 1.11 -7.45 2.30
N GLU A 73 1.67 -7.58 3.50
CA GLU A 73 1.88 -8.86 4.17
C GLU A 73 0.65 -9.22 5.00
N SER A 74 0.44 -10.52 5.25
CA SER A 74 -0.58 -11.02 6.20
C SER A 74 -2.01 -10.50 5.97
N VAL A 75 -2.42 -10.34 4.71
CA VAL A 75 -3.75 -9.80 4.32
C VAL A 75 -4.93 -10.68 4.75
N ASP A 76 -4.65 -11.93 5.10
CA ASP A 76 -5.57 -12.93 5.61
C ASP A 76 -5.72 -12.88 7.15
N ARG A 77 -4.95 -12.03 7.84
CA ARG A 77 -4.95 -11.92 9.30
C ARG A 77 -5.80 -10.74 9.78
N PHE A 78 -6.62 -11.01 10.80
CA PHE A 78 -7.50 -10.01 11.40
C PHE A 78 -7.77 -10.36 12.87
N ASP A 79 -7.72 -9.37 13.75
CA ASP A 79 -8.05 -9.52 15.17
C ASP A 79 -9.56 -9.31 15.37
N ALA A 80 -10.32 -10.37 15.15
CA ALA A 80 -11.78 -10.34 15.31
C ALA A 80 -12.20 -10.21 16.79
N ASP A 81 -11.33 -10.62 17.71
CA ASP A 81 -11.62 -10.66 19.14
C ASP A 81 -11.60 -9.26 19.75
N PHE A 82 -10.72 -8.39 19.25
CA PHE A 82 -10.66 -6.97 19.63
C PHE A 82 -11.98 -6.21 19.36
N LEU A 83 -12.79 -6.67 18.40
CA LEU A 83 -13.99 -5.96 17.94
C LEU A 83 -15.30 -6.47 18.57
N ARG A 84 -15.22 -7.33 19.60
CA ARG A 84 -16.40 -7.80 20.33
C ARG A 84 -16.99 -6.75 21.28
#